data_AF-A0A950UTG3-F1
#
_entry.id   AF-A0A950UTG3-F1
#
_cell.length_a   1.000
_cell.length_b   1.000
_cell.length_c   1.000
_cell.angle_alpha   90.00
_cell.angle_beta   90.00
_cell.angle_gamma   90.00
#
_symmetry.space_group_name_H-M   'P 1'
#
loop_
_entity.id
_entity.type
_entity.pdbx_description
1 polymer ?
#
loop_
_entity_poly.entity_id
_entity_poly.type
_entity_poly.pdbx_seq_one_letter_code
_entity_poly.pdbx_strand_id
1 'polypeptide(L)'
;MRKWICAAGALALCSGVAMAADGYGGEPPASNAFVGNTVVFVDKGGMESHTHYKADGTFDGTVPSMSYNYKGTWEMKDGALCRTFDPAVPGRTNPDCDPADPSSHAVGDSWATPDGGKITLSAGVI
;
A
#
# COMPACT_ATOMS: atom_id res chain seq x y z
N MET A 1 -3.07 -51.26 33.86
CA MET A 1 -3.66 -51.35 32.50
C MET A 1 -3.05 -50.23 31.65
N ARG A 2 -2.56 -50.55 30.43
CA ARG A 2 -2.06 -49.68 29.32
C ARG A 2 -0.90 -48.71 29.70
N LYS A 3 0.40 -48.94 29.40
CA LYS A 3 1.12 -49.01 28.09
C LYS A 3 0.80 -47.73 27.27
N TRP A 4 1.71 -46.87 26.79
CA TRP A 4 2.88 -47.06 25.89
C TRP A 4 3.85 -45.85 25.92
N ILE A 5 5.14 -46.11 25.66
CA ILE A 5 6.16 -45.13 25.22
C ILE A 5 6.30 -45.26 23.69
N CYS A 6 6.34 -44.14 22.97
CA CYS A 6 6.91 -43.96 21.62
C CYS A 6 7.59 -42.57 21.62
N ALA A 7 8.92 -42.46 21.61
CA ALA A 7 9.84 -42.54 20.47
C ALA A 7 9.77 -41.33 19.52
N ALA A 8 10.96 -40.76 19.28
CA ALA A 8 11.26 -39.53 18.56
C ALA A 8 10.86 -39.52 17.08
N GLY A 9 10.58 -38.32 16.56
CA GLY A 9 10.49 -38.02 15.13
C GLY A 9 10.80 -36.54 14.89
N ALA A 10 11.97 -36.28 14.30
CA ALA A 10 12.38 -34.96 13.84
C ALA A 10 11.56 -34.53 12.60
N LEU A 11 11.30 -33.23 12.45
CA LEU A 11 11.35 -32.55 11.14
C LEU A 11 11.41 -31.03 11.39
N ALA A 12 12.57 -30.44 11.13
CA ALA A 12 12.68 -29.02 10.81
C ALA A 12 12.00 -28.78 9.46
N LEU A 13 11.39 -27.61 9.25
CA LEU A 13 11.40 -26.81 8.02
C LEU A 13 10.42 -25.61 8.17
N CYS A 14 10.99 -24.41 8.02
CA CYS A 14 10.46 -23.17 7.44
C CYS A 14 8.92 -22.98 7.46
N SER A 15 8.34 -21.92 8.02
CA SER A 15 8.72 -20.53 7.84
C SER A 15 8.12 -19.72 8.99
N GLY A 16 8.89 -19.49 10.04
CA GLY A 16 8.69 -18.23 10.75
C GLY A 16 9.10 -17.17 9.75
N VAL A 17 8.16 -16.44 9.16
CA VAL A 17 8.50 -15.14 8.58
C VAL A 17 8.87 -14.28 9.79
N ALA A 18 10.10 -14.46 10.26
CA ALA A 18 10.77 -13.44 11.02
C ALA A 18 10.83 -12.27 10.04
N MET A 19 9.87 -11.35 10.17
CA MET A 19 10.01 -10.03 9.61
C MET A 19 11.16 -9.38 10.37
N ALA A 20 12.37 -9.71 9.94
CA ALA A 20 13.56 -8.96 10.24
C ALA A 20 13.36 -7.61 9.53
N ALA A 21 12.70 -6.70 10.24
CA ALA A 21 12.65 -5.29 9.91
C ALA A 21 14.03 -4.69 10.24
N ASP A 22 15.03 -5.09 9.48
CA ASP A 22 16.35 -4.47 9.54
C ASP A 22 16.30 -3.21 8.65
N GLY A 23 16.02 -2.05 9.26
CA GLY A 23 16.54 -0.79 8.72
C GLY A 23 15.59 0.31 8.27
N TYR A 24 14.31 0.37 8.69
CA TYR A 24 13.54 1.61 8.59
C TYR A 24 12.86 1.91 9.94
N GLY A 25 13.43 2.87 10.68
CA GLY A 25 12.92 3.32 11.96
C GLY A 25 11.56 4.00 11.79
N GLY A 26 10.53 3.35 12.31
CA GLY A 26 9.14 3.77 12.23
C GLY A 26 8.30 2.57 11.82
N GLU A 27 7.80 1.84 12.82
CA GLU A 27 6.86 0.73 12.65
C GLU A 27 5.84 1.08 11.56
N PRO A 28 5.54 0.22 10.55
CA PRO A 28 4.39 0.47 9.70
C PRO A 28 3.20 0.60 10.64
N PRO A 29 2.57 1.79 10.75
CA PRO A 29 1.57 1.98 11.78
C PRO A 29 0.52 0.88 11.58
N ALA A 30 0.25 0.17 12.67
CA ALA A 30 -0.84 -0.77 12.71
C ALA A 30 -2.07 -0.05 12.15
N SER A 31 -2.60 -0.56 11.03
CA SER A 31 -3.74 -0.06 10.23
C SER A 31 -3.49 0.93 9.07
N ASN A 32 -2.50 0.71 8.21
CA ASN A 32 -2.56 1.31 6.87
C ASN A 32 -3.60 0.55 6.03
N ALA A 33 -4.89 0.90 6.19
CA ALA A 33 -6.01 0.24 5.50
C ALA A 33 -5.87 0.22 3.97
N PHE A 34 -5.02 1.08 3.39
CA PHE A 34 -4.74 1.11 1.96
C PHE A 34 -3.63 0.15 1.50
N VAL A 35 -2.83 -0.41 2.41
CA VAL A 35 -1.85 -1.44 2.04
C VAL A 35 -2.56 -2.75 1.72
N GLY A 36 -2.25 -3.33 0.56
CA GLY A 36 -2.91 -4.54 0.04
C GLY A 36 -4.29 -4.29 -0.58
N ASN A 37 -4.69 -3.02 -0.69
CA ASN A 37 -5.96 -2.56 -1.26
C ASN A 37 -5.68 -1.52 -2.35
N THR A 38 -6.70 -1.22 -3.17
CA THR A 38 -6.57 -0.22 -4.24
C THR A 38 -7.17 1.10 -3.82
N VAL A 39 -6.36 2.16 -3.90
CA VAL A 39 -6.80 3.54 -3.85
C VAL A 39 -7.26 3.97 -5.24
N VAL A 40 -8.55 4.26 -5.38
CA VAL A 40 -9.13 4.82 -6.60
C VAL A 40 -9.23 6.32 -6.41
N PHE A 41 -8.43 7.07 -7.15
CA PHE A 41 -8.49 8.53 -7.17
C PHE A 41 -9.16 9.01 -8.46
N VAL A 42 -10.15 9.88 -8.33
CA VAL A 42 -10.79 10.60 -9.43
C VAL A 42 -10.46 12.07 -9.27
N ASP A 43 -9.74 12.66 -10.22
CA ASP A 43 -9.44 14.09 -10.16
C ASP A 43 -10.68 14.95 -10.48
N LYS A 44 -10.59 16.27 -10.27
CA LYS A 44 -11.69 17.21 -10.54
C LYS A 44 -12.17 17.19 -11.99
N GLY A 45 -11.29 16.87 -12.94
CA GLY A 45 -11.58 16.68 -14.36
C GLY A 45 -12.17 15.31 -14.71
N GLY A 46 -12.27 14.40 -13.74
CA GLY A 46 -12.88 13.07 -13.89
C GLY A 46 -11.92 11.98 -14.39
N MET A 47 -10.61 12.22 -14.49
CA MET A 47 -9.66 11.15 -14.76
C MET A 47 -9.48 10.29 -13.52
N GLU A 48 -9.65 9.00 -13.72
CA GLU A 48 -9.57 7.98 -12.69
C GLU A 48 -8.21 7.28 -12.74
N SER A 49 -7.58 7.10 -11.58
CA SER A 49 -6.37 6.33 -11.40
C SER A 49 -6.53 5.33 -10.28
N HIS A 50 -5.97 4.14 -10.45
CA HIS A 50 -5.96 3.06 -9.47
C HIS A 50 -4.54 2.87 -8.99
N THR A 51 -4.30 2.97 -7.68
CA THR A 51 -2.98 2.76 -7.08
C THR A 51 -3.06 1.68 -6.01
N HIS A 52 -2.20 0.67 -6.11
CA HIS A 52 -2.06 -0.38 -5.13
C HIS A 52 -0.74 -0.23 -4.38
N TYR A 53 -0.84 -0.07 -3.05
CA TYR A 53 0.32 0.11 -2.17
C TYR A 53 0.67 -1.21 -1.49
N LYS A 54 1.92 -1.63 -1.61
CA LYS A 54 2.44 -2.87 -1.04
C LYS A 54 3.18 -2.61 0.26
N ALA A 55 3.15 -3.59 1.15
CA ALA A 55 3.83 -3.55 2.45
C ALA A 55 5.36 -3.46 2.34
N ASP A 56 5.93 -3.78 1.18
CA ASP A 56 7.37 -3.67 0.89
C ASP A 56 7.83 -2.24 0.54
N GLY A 57 6.94 -1.25 0.66
CA GLY A 57 7.23 0.15 0.35
C GLY A 57 7.18 0.46 -1.15
N THR A 58 6.68 -0.46 -1.99
CA THR A 58 6.48 -0.21 -3.42
C THR A 58 5.00 -0.01 -3.76
N PHE A 59 4.72 0.65 -4.87
CA PHE A 59 3.37 0.76 -5.41
C PHE A 59 3.37 0.55 -6.93
N ASP A 60 2.22 0.13 -7.42
CA ASP A 60 1.91 0.08 -8.84
C ASP A 60 0.55 0.75 -9.06
N GLY A 61 0.34 1.29 -10.25
CA GLY A 61 -0.92 1.91 -10.57
C GLY A 61 -1.14 2.08 -12.05
N THR A 62 -2.40 2.36 -12.38
CA THR A 62 -2.88 2.51 -13.74
C THR A 62 -3.81 3.71 -13.86
N VAL A 63 -3.84 4.33 -15.03
CA VAL A 63 -4.86 5.27 -15.46
C VAL A 63 -5.60 4.61 -16.61
N PRO A 64 -6.75 3.93 -16.35
CA PRO A 64 -7.40 3.08 -17.33
C PRO A 64 -7.77 3.81 -18.62
N SER A 65 -8.24 5.05 -18.52
CA SER A 65 -8.64 5.88 -19.67
C SER A 65 -7.49 6.18 -20.64
N MET A 66 -6.24 6.11 -20.17
CA MET A 66 -5.04 6.38 -20.95
C MET A 66 -4.23 5.11 -21.26
N SER A 67 -4.67 3.93 -20.78
CA SER A 67 -3.85 2.70 -20.78
C SER A 67 -2.43 2.95 -20.22
N TYR A 68 -2.30 3.84 -19.25
CA TYR A 68 -1.02 4.29 -18.73
C TYR A 68 -0.73 3.63 -17.39
N ASN A 69 0.40 2.93 -17.29
CA ASN A 69 0.85 2.29 -16.05
C ASN A 69 2.01 3.09 -15.45
N TYR A 70 2.03 3.16 -14.12
CA TYR A 70 3.08 3.81 -13.35
C TYR A 70 3.41 2.96 -12.12
N LYS A 71 4.59 3.20 -11.54
CA LYS A 71 5.07 2.47 -10.37
C LYS A 71 6.05 3.34 -9.60
N GLY A 72 6.42 2.89 -8.41
CA GLY A 72 7.40 3.59 -7.60
C GLY A 72 7.53 3.04 -6.19
N THR A 73 8.11 3.86 -5.32
CA THR A 73 8.16 3.62 -3.87
C THR A 73 7.31 4.61 -3.11
N TRP A 74 6.82 4.24 -1.95
CA TRP A 74 6.03 5.11 -1.10
C TRP A 74 6.52 5.06 0.35
N GLU A 75 6.29 6.17 1.06
CA GLU A 75 6.55 6.29 2.48
C GLU A 75 5.52 7.23 3.12
N MET A 76 5.27 7.05 4.42
CA MET A 76 4.57 8.05 5.21
C MET A 76 5.60 9.00 5.82
N LYS A 77 5.46 10.29 5.57
CA LYS A 77 6.37 11.32 6.10
C LYS A 77 5.56 12.48 6.66
N ASP A 78 5.73 12.77 7.95
CA ASP A 78 5.02 13.84 8.65
C ASP A 78 3.49 13.77 8.49
N GLY A 79 2.93 12.56 8.42
CA GLY A 79 1.50 12.32 8.21
C GLY A 79 1.02 12.46 6.76
N ALA A 80 1.93 12.71 5.81
CA ALA A 80 1.63 12.73 4.38
C ALA A 80 2.08 11.43 3.69
N LEU A 81 1.34 11.01 2.66
CA LEU A 81 1.73 9.92 1.79
C LEU A 81 2.63 10.44 0.68
N CYS A 82 3.93 10.12 0.75
CA CYS A 82 4.92 10.51 -0.25
C CYS A 82 5.17 9.38 -1.23
N ARG A 83 5.06 9.68 -2.53
CA ARG A 83 5.27 8.74 -3.64
C ARG A 83 6.48 9.16 -4.46
N THR A 84 7.41 8.25 -4.65
CA THR A 84 8.54 8.42 -5.57
C THR A 84 8.29 7.58 -6.82
N PHE A 85 8.00 8.23 -7.96
CA PHE A 85 7.71 7.55 -9.23
C PHE A 85 8.99 7.09 -9.94
N ASP A 86 8.94 5.88 -10.52
CA ASP A 86 9.98 5.29 -11.35
C ASP A 86 9.40 4.69 -12.66
N PRO A 87 9.64 5.30 -13.83
CA PRO A 87 10.37 6.55 -14.03
C PRO A 87 9.61 7.75 -13.47
N ALA A 88 10.33 8.85 -13.21
CA ALA A 88 9.71 10.11 -12.82
C ALA A 88 8.68 10.56 -13.87
N VAL A 89 7.50 10.98 -13.41
CA VAL A 89 6.44 11.48 -14.29
C VAL A 89 6.75 12.94 -14.67
N PRO A 90 6.83 13.29 -15.97
CA PRO A 90 7.09 14.67 -16.38
C PRO A 90 6.04 15.65 -15.84
N GLY A 91 6.50 16.75 -15.25
CA GLY A 91 5.61 17.77 -14.69
C GLY A 91 5.04 17.46 -13.30
N ARG A 92 5.42 16.33 -12.67
CA ARG A 92 5.15 16.04 -11.25
C ARG A 92 6.41 16.22 -10.42
N THR A 93 6.25 16.76 -9.22
CA THR A 93 7.30 16.73 -8.20
C THR A 93 7.58 15.27 -7.83
N ASN A 94 8.84 14.92 -7.60
CA ASN A 94 9.24 13.56 -7.23
C ASN A 94 10.27 13.64 -6.08
N PRO A 95 9.92 13.26 -4.83
CA PRO A 95 8.66 12.65 -4.41
C PRO A 95 7.47 13.61 -4.43
N ASP A 96 6.29 13.05 -4.69
CA ASP A 96 4.97 13.67 -4.68
C ASP A 96 4.29 13.34 -3.34
N CYS A 97 4.20 14.33 -2.44
CA CYS A 97 3.64 14.13 -1.10
C CYS A 97 2.22 14.68 -1.00
N ASP A 98 1.27 13.80 -0.73
CA ASP A 98 -0.14 14.11 -0.58
C ASP A 98 -0.56 14.13 0.91
N PRO A 99 -1.13 15.24 1.41
CA PRO A 99 -1.54 15.34 2.81
C PRO A 99 -2.88 14.66 3.13
N ALA A 100 -3.66 14.21 2.13
CA ALA A 100 -4.99 13.61 2.33
C ALA A 100 -4.91 12.13 2.70
N ASP A 101 -3.94 11.78 3.54
CA ASP A 101 -3.54 10.45 3.96
C ASP A 101 -4.67 9.40 3.98
N PRO A 102 -4.64 8.39 3.09
CA PRO A 102 -5.62 7.32 3.08
C PRO A 102 -5.51 6.38 4.29
N SER A 103 -4.47 6.46 5.12
CA SER A 103 -4.34 5.62 6.33
C SER A 103 -5.46 5.86 7.35
N SER A 104 -6.11 7.02 7.31
CA SER A 104 -7.19 7.39 8.23
C SER A 104 -8.58 6.89 7.79
N HIS A 105 -8.67 6.15 6.68
CA HIS A 105 -9.93 5.69 6.08
C HIS A 105 -10.05 4.17 6.06
N ALA A 106 -11.26 3.64 6.19
CA ALA A 106 -11.54 2.22 6.10
C ALA A 106 -11.77 1.77 4.65
N VAL A 107 -11.57 0.49 4.37
CA VAL A 107 -11.95 -0.09 3.08
C VAL A 107 -13.46 0.08 2.86
N GLY A 108 -13.83 0.58 1.68
CA GLY A 108 -15.19 0.98 1.31
C GLY A 108 -15.46 2.47 1.52
N ASP A 109 -14.60 3.20 2.24
CA ASP A 109 -14.76 4.64 2.40
C ASP A 109 -14.55 5.39 1.09
N SER A 110 -15.18 6.56 0.99
CA SER A 110 -14.93 7.54 -0.05
C SER A 110 -14.95 8.93 0.54
N TRP A 111 -13.99 9.76 0.14
CA TRP A 111 -13.84 11.12 0.64
C TRP A 111 -13.37 12.06 -0.48
N ALA A 112 -13.61 13.36 -0.29
CA ALA A 112 -13.17 14.40 -1.22
C ALA A 112 -11.76 14.87 -0.89
N THR A 113 -10.96 15.18 -1.91
CA THR A 113 -9.67 15.85 -1.73
C THR A 113 -9.84 17.38 -1.75
N PRO A 114 -8.93 18.14 -1.12
CA PRO A 114 -8.98 19.62 -1.13
C PRO A 114 -9.05 20.23 -2.53
N ASP A 115 -8.43 19.59 -3.52
CA ASP A 115 -8.41 20.02 -4.92
C ASP A 115 -9.70 19.69 -5.69
N GLY A 116 -10.71 19.13 -5.01
CA GLY A 116 -12.01 18.76 -5.59
C GLY A 116 -12.02 17.42 -6.31
N GLY A 117 -11.01 16.57 -6.06
CA GLY A 117 -11.05 15.17 -6.44
C GLY A 117 -11.81 14.31 -5.42
N LYS A 118 -11.87 13.01 -5.69
CA LYS A 118 -12.47 12.00 -4.81
C LYS A 118 -11.52 10.81 -4.69
N ILE A 119 -11.33 10.31 -3.48
CA ILE A 119 -10.64 9.05 -3.23
C ILE A 119 -11.69 8.03 -2.77
N THR A 120 -11.55 6.79 -3.24
CA THR A 120 -12.27 5.61 -2.76
C THR A 120 -11.25 4.54 -2.41
N LEU A 121 -11.41 3.90 -1.26
CA LEU A 121 -10.56 2.77 -0.87
C LEU A 121 -11.27 1.45 -1.18
N SER A 122 -10.80 0.71 -2.18
CA SER A 122 -11.39 -0.53 -2.67
C SER A 122 -10.66 -1.75 -2.14
N ALA A 123 -11.40 -2.81 -1.81
CA ALA A 123 -10.82 -4.06 -1.31
C ALA A 123 -10.02 -4.79 -2.40
N GLY A 124 -8.80 -5.21 -2.08
CA GLY A 124 -7.92 -5.95 -2.98
C GLY A 124 -7.37 -5.12 -4.14
N VAL A 125 -6.74 -5.80 -5.09
CA VAL A 125 -6.23 -5.21 -6.34
C VAL A 125 -7.31 -5.35 -7.42
N ILE A 126 -7.66 -4.24 -8.07
CA ILE A 126 -8.66 -4.17 -9.15
C ILE A 126 -8.06 -3.83 -10.51
#